data_AF-A0AAJ2UQT3-F1
#
_entry.id   AF-A0AAJ2UQT3-F1
#
_cell.length_a   1.000
_cell.length_b   1.000
_cell.length_c   1.000
_cell.angle_alpha   90.00
_cell.angle_beta   90.00
_cell.angle_gamma   90.00
#
_symmetry.space_group_name_H-M   'P 1'
#
loop_
_entity.id
_entity.type
_entity.pdbx_description
1 polymer ?
#
loop_
_entity_poly.entity_id
_entity_poly.type
_entity_poly.pdbx_seq_one_letter_code
_entity_poly.pdbx_strand_id
1 'polypeptide(L)' 'MAPGFPGLVPVRDSKNPHGPVLVINRSAWLSFIGAVRSES' A
#
# COMPACT_ATOMS: atom_id res chain seq x y z
N MET A 1 10.57 3.94 3.03
CA MET A 1 9.75 3.54 4.19
C MET A 1 9.09 4.78 4.74
N ALA A 2 7.76 4.81 4.89
CA ALA A 2 7.11 5.86 5.66
C ALA A 2 7.49 5.64 7.14
N PRO A 3 8.19 6.58 7.80
CA PRO A 3 8.52 6.44 9.21
C PRO A 3 7.21 6.40 10.02
N GLY A 4 7.00 5.35 10.83
CA GLY A 4 5.91 5.30 11.80
C GLY A 4 4.88 4.16 11.68
N PHE A 5 4.90 3.35 10.61
CA PHE A 5 3.91 2.27 10.43
C PHE A 5 4.55 0.91 10.11
N PRO A 6 5.25 0.29 11.08
CA PRO A 6 5.79 -1.05 10.88
C PRO A 6 4.65 -2.03 10.57
N GLY A 7 4.84 -2.84 9.51
CA GLY A 7 3.84 -3.83 9.08
C GLY A 7 2.70 -3.29 8.21
N LEU A 8 2.66 -1.99 7.90
CA LEU A 8 1.66 -1.41 7.00
C LEU A 8 2.30 -0.78 5.76
N VAL A 9 1.48 -0.61 4.72
CA VAL A 9 1.81 0.09 3.47
C VAL A 9 0.81 1.23 3.29
N PRO A 10 1.24 2.49 3.46
CA PRO A 10 0.38 3.65 3.21
C PRO A 10 0.27 3.93 1.70
N VAL A 11 -0.94 4.15 1.22
CA VAL A 11 -1.26 4.56 -0.15
C VAL A 11 -1.96 5.91 -0.09
N ARG A 12 -1.39 6.91 -0.77
CA ARG A 12 -1.98 8.25 -0.91
C ARG A 12 -2.68 8.38 -2.26
N ASP A 13 -3.82 9.04 -2.25
CA ASP A 13 -4.42 9.56 -3.49
C ASP A 13 -3.56 10.71 -4.00
N SER A 14 -3.04 10.59 -5.22
CA SER A 14 -2.23 11.63 -5.85
C SER A 14 -3.04 12.88 -6.18
N LYS A 15 -4.36 12.76 -6.36
CA LYS A 15 -5.26 13.86 -6.69
C LYS A 15 -5.78 14.61 -5.46
N ASN A 16 -5.63 14.03 -4.27
CA ASN A 16 -5.93 14.67 -3.00
C ASN A 16 -4.77 14.44 -2.00
N PRO A 17 -3.61 15.10 -2.19
CA PRO A 17 -2.38 14.81 -1.44
C PRO A 17 -2.50 15.07 0.07
N HIS A 18 -3.44 15.94 0.47
CA HIS A 18 -3.75 16.29 1.85
C HIS A 18 -4.93 15.50 2.43
N GLY A 19 -5.56 14.64 1.63
CA GLY A 19 -6.65 13.78 2.06
C GLY A 19 -6.19 12.60 2.94
N PRO A 20 -7.14 11.75 3.37
CA PRO A 20 -6.86 10.57 4.16
C PRO A 20 -5.88 9.60 3.47
N VAL A 21 -5.10 8.88 4.27
CA VAL A 21 -4.18 7.84 3.79
C VAL A 21 -4.85 6.47 3.96
N LEU A 22 -4.92 5.68 2.89
CA LEU A 22 -5.30 4.27 2.99
C LEU A 22 -4.12 3.47 3.53
N VAL A 23 -4.33 2.67 4.57
CA VAL A 23 -3.30 1.80 5.14
C VAL A 23 -3.64 0.33 4.89
N ILE A 24 -2.73 -0.37 4.23
CA ILE A 24 -2.88 -1.77 3.85
C ILE A 24 -1.91 -2.61 4.69
N ASN A 25 -2.34 -3.78 5.17
CA ASN A 25 -1.42 -4.71 5.83
C ASN A 25 -0.32 -5.16 4.85
N ARG A 26 0.92 -5.25 5.33
CA ARG A 26 2.06 -5.69 4.50
C ARG A 26 1.83 -7.06 3.86
N SER A 27 1.22 -8.02 4.55
CA SER A 27 0.95 -9.35 3.98
C SER A 27 -0.02 -9.25 2.80
N ALA A 28 -1.10 -8.47 2.95
CA ALA A 28 -2.07 -8.24 1.89
C ALA A 28 -1.46 -7.53 0.67
N TRP A 29 -0.58 -6.54 0.91
CA TRP A 29 0.15 -5.88 -0.18
C TRP A 29 1.07 -6.84 -0.95
N LEU A 30 1.77 -7.73 -0.24
CA LEU A 30 2.62 -8.75 -0.88
C LEU A 30 1.78 -9.74 -1.70
N SER A 31 0.64 -10.20 -1.18
CA SER A 31 -0.28 -11.06 -1.93
C SER A 31 -0.80 -10.39 -3.20
N PHE A 32 -1.18 -9.11 -3.14
CA PHE A 32 -1.62 -8.33 -4.29
C PHE A 32 -0.55 -8.26 -5.38
N ILE A 33 0.69 -7.91 -5.03
CA ILE A 33 1.80 -7.85 -5.99
C ILE A 33 2.11 -9.23 -6.58
N GLY A 34 2.02 -10.29 -5.78
CA GLY A 34 2.18 -11.67 -6.25
C GLY A 34 1.15 -12.02 -7.33
N ALA A 35 -0.12 -11.68 -7.10
CA ALA A 35 -1.20 -11.90 -8.07
C ALA A 35 -0.97 -11.11 -9.37
N VAL A 36 -0.64 -9.81 -9.28
CA VAL A 36 -0.38 -8.96 -10.46
C VAL A 36 0.78 -9.49 -11.30
N ARG A 37 1.84 -10.02 -10.68
CA ARG A 37 2.98 -10.60 -11.41
C ARG A 37 2.65 -11.92 -12.08
N SER A 38 1.66 -12.65 -11.58
CA SER A 38 1.23 -13.94 -12.11
C SER A 38 0.29 -13.80 -13.31
N GLU A 39 -0.27 -12.61 -13.56
CA GLU A 39 -1.14 -12.33 -14.71
C GLU A 39 -0.37 -11.87 -15.97
N SER A 40 0.96 -12.05 -16.01
CA SER A 40 1.83 -11.75 -17.17
C SER A 40 2.47 -13.00 -17.76
#